data_AF-A0A0Q2UMQ1-F1
#
_entry.id   AF-A0A0Q2UMQ1-F1
#
_cell.length_a   1.000
_cell.length_b   1.000
_cell.length_c   1.000
_cell.angle_alpha   90.00
_cell.angle_beta   90.00
_cell.angle_gamma   90.00
#
_symmetry.space_group_name_H-M   'P 1'
#
loop_
_entity.id
_entity.type
_entity.pdbx_description
1 polymer ?
#
loop_
_entity_poly.entity_id
_entity_poly.type
_entity_poly.pdbx_seq_one_letter_code
_entity_poly.pdbx_strand_id
1 'polypeptide(L)'
;MEPWPAIIYTFLMLVPVGISSIMASGLYWFFHDPFSRPGSPDYLGPDNWARIRNGAVRLFLPFSTLIWLLSLVNFELGLAIGFFLVVVYMAVFYAIISDEVEDARRERKGGWRYGWY
;
A
#
# COMPACT_ATOMS: atom_id res chain seq x y z
N MET A 1 17.67 26.21 -0.93
CA MET A 1 17.14 25.14 -1.81
C MET A 1 15.67 24.95 -1.46
N GLU A 2 14.80 24.88 -2.46
CA GLU A 2 13.36 24.74 -2.22
C GLU A 2 13.01 23.25 -2.02
N PRO A 3 12.46 22.85 -0.85
CA PRO A 3 12.22 21.45 -0.54
C PRO A 3 10.93 20.89 -1.17
N TRP A 4 10.27 21.66 -2.03
CA TRP A 4 8.94 21.33 -2.55
C TRP A 4 8.88 19.98 -3.29
N PRO A 5 9.91 19.51 -4.05
CA PRO A 5 9.81 18.20 -4.69
C PRO A 5 9.75 17.06 -3.67
N ALA A 6 10.60 17.13 -2.65
CA ALA A 6 10.61 16.14 -1.56
C ALA A 6 9.28 16.11 -0.81
N ILE A 7 8.68 17.29 -0.57
CA ILE A 7 7.36 17.40 0.06
C ILE A 7 6.28 16.73 -0.82
N ILE A 8 6.25 17.05 -2.12
CA ILE A 8 5.27 16.46 -3.05
C ILE A 8 5.44 14.95 -3.13
N TYR A 9 6.66 14.45 -3.30
CA TYR A 9 6.92 13.02 -3.37
C TYR A 9 6.57 12.30 -2.07
N THR A 10 6.88 12.91 -0.92
CA THR A 10 6.47 12.38 0.39
C THR A 10 4.96 12.28 0.47
N PHE A 11 4.23 13.32 0.04
CA PHE A 11 2.77 13.31 0.04
C PHE A 11 2.20 12.22 -0.88
N LEU A 12 2.75 12.07 -2.09
CA LEU A 12 2.34 11.01 -3.03
C LEU A 12 2.52 9.61 -2.45
N MET A 13 3.62 9.36 -1.73
CA MET A 13 3.84 8.07 -1.08
C MET A 13 3.00 7.88 0.20
N LEU A 14 2.56 8.94 0.85
CA LEU A 14 1.63 8.85 1.97
C LEU A 14 0.22 8.42 1.55
N VAL A 15 -0.18 8.66 0.30
CA VAL A 15 -1.52 8.28 -0.18
C VAL A 15 -1.77 6.76 -0.05
N PRO A 16 -0.90 5.86 -0.55
CA PRO A 16 -1.02 4.42 -0.32
C PRO A 16 -1.04 4.01 1.16
N VAL A 17 -0.23 4.66 2.00
CA VAL A 17 -0.21 4.42 3.46
C VAL A 17 -1.56 4.81 4.08
N GLY A 18 -2.11 5.96 3.69
CA GLY A 18 -3.42 6.44 4.15
C GLY A 18 -4.56 5.53 3.73
N ILE A 19 -4.62 5.18 2.43
CA ILE A 19 -5.65 4.27 1.90
C ILE A 19 -5.59 2.92 2.61
N SER A 20 -4.41 2.30 2.66
CA SER A 20 -4.27 0.99 3.34
C SER A 20 -4.57 1.07 4.84
N SER A 21 -4.32 2.21 5.49
CA SER A 21 -4.71 2.41 6.90
C SER A 21 -6.22 2.51 7.09
N ILE A 22 -6.93 3.20 6.20
CA ILE A 22 -8.39 3.27 6.21
C ILE A 22 -8.96 1.86 5.98
N MET A 23 -8.48 1.16 4.94
CA MET A 23 -8.94 -0.18 4.60
C MET A 23 -8.58 -1.23 5.66
N ALA A 24 -7.52 -1.01 6.45
CA ALA A 24 -7.19 -1.87 7.59
C ALA A 24 -8.03 -1.57 8.84
N SER A 25 -8.75 -0.44 8.88
CA SER A 25 -9.50 -0.03 10.06
C SER A 25 -10.83 -0.76 10.16
N GLY A 26 -11.15 -1.30 11.33
CA GLY A 26 -12.46 -1.92 11.59
C GLY A 26 -13.65 -0.97 11.38
N LEU A 27 -13.43 0.35 11.46
CA LEU A 27 -14.45 1.37 11.21
C LEU A 27 -14.87 1.43 9.73
N TYR A 28 -13.90 1.33 8.81
CA TYR A 28 -14.20 1.25 7.38
C TYR A 28 -15.14 0.06 7.12
N TRP A 29 -14.75 -1.10 7.65
CA TRP A 29 -15.54 -2.32 7.57
C TRP A 29 -16.91 -2.19 8.23
N PHE A 30 -17.01 -1.59 9.42
CA PHE A 30 -18.29 -1.37 10.09
C PHE A 30 -19.31 -0.60 9.23
N PHE A 31 -18.88 0.41 8.47
CA PHE A 31 -19.76 1.17 7.59
C PHE A 31 -19.96 0.56 6.20
N HIS A 32 -19.03 -0.29 5.74
CA HIS A 32 -19.00 -0.83 4.37
C HIS A 32 -19.35 -2.33 4.29
N ASP A 33 -19.52 -3.01 5.43
CA ASP A 33 -20.01 -4.40 5.55
C ASP A 33 -21.42 -4.61 4.96
N PRO A 34 -22.39 -3.66 5.05
CA PRO A 34 -23.71 -3.87 4.46
C PRO A 34 -23.71 -3.97 2.92
N PHE A 35 -22.62 -3.54 2.26
CA PHE A 35 -22.51 -3.44 0.80
C PHE A 35 -21.41 -4.32 0.20
N SER A 36 -20.62 -4.99 1.02
CA SER A 36 -19.57 -5.90 0.58
C SER A 36 -19.97 -7.31 0.94
N ARG A 37 -20.24 -8.17 -0.06
CA ARG A 37 -20.52 -9.58 0.22
C ARG A 37 -19.26 -10.19 0.86
N PRO A 38 -19.30 -10.63 2.13
CA PRO A 38 -18.20 -11.38 2.71
C PRO A 38 -18.05 -12.66 1.88
N GLY A 39 -16.90 -12.87 1.25
CA GLY A 39 -16.62 -14.10 0.51
C GLY A 39 -16.36 -13.97 -1.01
N SER A 40 -16.36 -12.77 -1.61
CA SER A 40 -15.79 -12.63 -2.96
C SER A 40 -14.31 -13.05 -2.94
N PRO A 41 -13.87 -14.01 -3.78
CA PRO A 41 -12.48 -14.50 -3.82
C PRO A 41 -11.43 -13.40 -3.97
N ASP A 42 -11.83 -12.25 -4.53
CA ASP A 42 -10.97 -11.11 -4.81
C ASP A 42 -11.02 -10.04 -3.70
N TYR A 43 -11.75 -10.30 -2.61
CA TYR A 43 -12.01 -9.32 -1.57
C TYR A 43 -11.16 -9.56 -0.32
N LEU A 44 -10.17 -8.67 -0.16
CA LEU A 44 -9.24 -8.60 0.97
C LEU A 44 -9.95 -8.08 2.24
N GLY A 45 -9.75 -8.77 3.36
CA GLY A 45 -10.26 -8.35 4.66
C GLY A 45 -9.35 -7.35 5.40
N PRO A 46 -9.77 -6.86 6.58
CA PRO A 46 -9.00 -5.89 7.37
C PRO A 46 -7.57 -6.35 7.67
N ASP A 47 -7.37 -7.64 7.96
CA ASP A 47 -6.05 -8.18 8.30
C ASP A 47 -5.10 -8.21 7.09
N ASN A 48 -5.61 -8.51 5.89
CA ASN A 48 -4.84 -8.40 4.64
C ASN A 48 -4.40 -6.94 4.43
N TRP A 49 -5.32 -5.99 4.58
CA TRP A 49 -5.02 -4.57 4.45
C TRP A 49 -4.05 -4.07 5.53
N ALA A 50 -4.07 -4.62 6.74
CA ALA A 50 -3.09 -4.32 7.78
C ALA A 50 -1.68 -4.78 7.38
N ARG A 51 -1.55 -5.94 6.73
CA ARG A 51 -0.27 -6.41 6.17
C ARG A 51 0.20 -5.54 5.00
N ILE A 52 -0.69 -5.20 4.08
CA ILE A 52 -0.42 -4.24 2.98
C ILE A 52 0.07 -2.90 3.54
N ARG A 53 -0.61 -2.35 4.55
CA ARG A 53 -0.22 -1.12 5.23
C ARG A 53 1.17 -1.23 5.83
N ASN A 54 1.47 -2.33 6.53
CA ASN A 54 2.79 -2.53 7.12
C ASN A 54 3.89 -2.60 6.04
N GLY A 55 3.60 -3.23 4.90
CA GLY A 55 4.47 -3.20 3.71
C GLY A 55 4.67 -1.78 3.17
N ALA A 56 3.58 -1.04 2.99
CA ALA A 56 3.59 0.35 2.51
C ALA A 56 4.42 1.27 3.43
N VAL A 57 4.30 1.13 4.76
CA VAL A 57 5.07 1.91 5.75
C VAL A 57 6.55 1.53 5.72
N ARG A 58 6.86 0.23 5.65
CA ARG A 58 8.25 -0.26 5.56
C ARG A 58 8.96 0.23 4.30
N LEU A 59 8.24 0.41 3.19
CA LEU A 59 8.77 1.00 1.97
C LEU A 59 8.81 2.54 2.06
N PHE A 60 7.81 3.15 2.67
CA PHE A 60 7.70 4.61 2.74
C PHE A 60 8.91 5.25 3.43
N LEU A 61 9.33 4.70 4.57
CA LEU A 61 10.43 5.25 5.37
C LEU A 61 11.77 5.34 4.60
N PRO A 62 12.31 4.25 4.01
CA PRO A 62 13.57 4.33 3.26
C PRO A 62 13.47 5.18 2.00
N PHE A 63 12.36 5.09 1.25
CA PHE A 63 12.19 5.86 0.01
C PHE A 63 12.07 7.37 0.28
N SER A 64 11.25 7.76 1.26
CA SER A 64 11.13 9.17 1.66
C SER A 64 12.46 9.70 2.19
N THR A 65 13.16 8.95 3.04
CA THR A 65 14.48 9.34 3.55
C THR A 65 15.47 9.57 2.42
N LEU A 66 15.53 8.67 1.44
CA LEU A 66 16.42 8.81 0.29
C LEU A 66 16.09 10.05 -0.55
N ILE A 67 14.79 10.31 -0.80
CA ILE A 67 14.33 11.50 -1.52
C ILE A 67 14.76 12.78 -0.80
N TRP A 68 14.61 12.83 0.52
CA TRP A 68 15.03 13.97 1.33
C TRP A 68 16.54 14.18 1.26
N LEU A 69 17.33 13.11 1.41
CA LEU A 69 18.80 13.18 1.31
C LEU A 69 19.24 13.70 -0.07
N LEU A 70 18.67 13.16 -1.15
CA LEU A 70 19.00 13.60 -2.51
C LEU A 70 18.66 15.08 -2.73
N SER A 71 17.51 15.52 -2.24
CA SER A 71 17.07 16.92 -2.35
C SER A 71 17.95 17.90 -1.57
N LEU A 72 18.59 17.45 -0.49
CA LEU A 72 19.56 18.24 0.28
C LEU A 72 20.93 18.33 -0.42
N VAL A 73 21.31 17.31 -1.17
CA VAL A 73 22.60 17.25 -1.89
C VAL A 73 22.51 18.06 -3.19
N ASN A 74 21.50 17.80 -4.01
CA ASN A 74 21.34 18.44 -5.31
C ASN A 74 19.85 18.42 -5.72
N PHE A 75 19.32 19.60 -6.04
CA PHE A 75 17.92 19.78 -6.40
C PHE A 75 17.49 18.98 -7.65
N GLU A 76 18.31 18.98 -8.71
CA GLU A 76 18.02 18.27 -9.96
C GLU A 76 18.03 16.75 -9.76
N LEU A 77 18.98 16.24 -8.96
CA LEU A 77 19.00 14.83 -8.58
C LEU A 77 17.77 14.47 -7.74
N GLY A 78 17.41 15.30 -6.76
CA GLY A 78 16.22 15.13 -5.94
C GLY A 78 14.93 15.06 -6.77
N LEU A 79 14.81 15.89 -7.82
CA LEU A 79 13.70 15.84 -8.77
C LEU A 79 13.70 14.54 -9.60
N ALA A 80 14.76 14.28 -10.35
CA ALA A 80 14.78 13.19 -11.32
C ALA A 80 14.76 11.80 -10.64
N ILE A 81 15.63 11.60 -9.66
CA ILE A 81 15.71 10.34 -8.92
C ILE A 81 14.50 10.21 -7.99
N GLY A 82 14.02 11.30 -7.40
CA GLY A 82 12.85 11.26 -6.53
C GLY A 82 11.59 10.82 -7.27
N PHE A 83 11.36 11.29 -8.49
CA PHE A 83 10.28 10.79 -9.35
C PHE A 83 10.41 9.27 -9.59
N PHE A 84 11.61 8.79 -9.95
CA PHE A 84 11.83 7.36 -10.17
C PHE A 84 11.58 6.53 -8.90
N LEU A 85 12.03 7.02 -7.74
CA LEU A 85 11.79 6.38 -6.45
C LEU A 85 10.29 6.29 -6.12
N VAL A 86 9.49 7.32 -6.43
CA VAL A 86 8.04 7.26 -6.27
C VAL A 86 7.42 6.19 -7.19
N VAL A 87 7.87 6.10 -8.44
CA VAL A 87 7.38 5.06 -9.38
C VAL A 87 7.70 3.66 -8.86
N VAL A 88 8.93 3.44 -8.39
CA VAL A 88 9.34 2.15 -7.81
C VAL A 88 8.54 1.84 -6.54
N TYR A 89 8.34 2.83 -5.66
CA TYR A 89 7.50 2.67 -4.48
C TYR A 89 6.08 2.19 -4.84
N MET A 90 5.45 2.84 -5.83
CA MET A 90 4.12 2.45 -6.29
C MET A 90 4.11 1.05 -6.90
N ALA A 91 5.09 0.71 -7.72
CA ALA A 91 5.20 -0.61 -8.34
C ALA A 91 5.31 -1.73 -7.29
N VAL A 92 6.16 -1.54 -6.27
CA VAL A 92 6.33 -2.53 -5.20
C VAL A 92 5.08 -2.58 -4.31
N PHE A 93 4.43 -1.44 -4.05
CA PHE A 93 3.16 -1.41 -3.32
C PHE A 93 2.06 -2.22 -4.04
N TYR A 94 1.92 -2.06 -5.36
CA TYR A 94 0.99 -2.87 -6.15
C TYR A 94 1.36 -4.36 -6.17
N ALA A 95 2.66 -4.68 -6.18
CA ALA A 95 3.11 -6.06 -6.07
C ALA A 95 2.69 -6.70 -4.72
N ILE A 96 2.81 -5.96 -3.62
CA ILE A 96 2.34 -6.41 -2.28
C ILE A 96 0.83 -6.66 -2.28
N ILE A 97 0.04 -5.76 -2.88
CA ILE A 97 -1.42 -5.97 -3.00
C ILE A 97 -1.70 -7.24 -3.80
N SER A 98 -1.02 -7.41 -4.95
CA SER A 98 -1.21 -8.57 -5.81
C SER A 98 -0.88 -9.88 -5.11
N ASP A 99 0.18 -9.90 -4.30
CA ASP A 99 0.60 -11.06 -3.53
C ASP A 99 -0.45 -11.42 -2.47
N GLU A 100 -0.93 -10.43 -1.71
CA GLU A 100 -1.98 -10.63 -0.70
C GLU A 100 -3.31 -11.08 -1.30
N VAL A 101 -3.67 -10.62 -2.50
CA VAL A 101 -4.86 -11.09 -3.24
C VAL A 101 -4.69 -12.55 -3.64
N GLU A 102 -3.54 -12.93 -4.18
CA GLU A 102 -3.29 -14.31 -4.61
C GLU A 102 -3.21 -15.27 -3.41
N ASP A 103 -2.63 -14.85 -2.29
CA ASP A 103 -2.62 -15.63 -1.05
C ASP A 103 -4.03 -15.82 -0.47
N ALA A 104 -4.83 -14.74 -0.38
CA ALA A 104 -6.23 -14.84 0.04
C ALA A 104 -7.04 -15.78 -0.87
N ARG A 105 -6.77 -15.76 -2.18
CA ARG A 105 -7.38 -16.67 -3.16
C ARG A 105 -6.96 -18.12 -2.93
N ARG A 106 -5.69 -18.38 -2.62
CA ARG A 106 -5.17 -19.74 -2.34
C ARG A 106 -5.72 -20.31 -1.05
N GLU A 107 -5.73 -19.53 0.03
CA GLU A 107 -6.29 -19.96 1.32
C GLU A 107 -7.77 -20.34 1.18
N ARG A 108 -8.55 -19.58 0.41
CA ARG A 108 -9.96 -19.91 0.15
C ARG A 108 -10.15 -21.12 -0.76
N LYS A 109 -9.31 -21.32 -1.79
CA LYS A 109 -9.32 -22.56 -2.59
C LYS A 109 -8.92 -23.79 -1.78
N GLY A 110 -8.02 -23.63 -0.80
CA GLY A 110 -7.67 -24.67 0.17
C GLY A 110 -8.79 -24.95 1.19
N GLY A 111 -9.64 -23.94 1.46
CA GLY A 111 -10.80 -24.02 2.33
C GLY A 111 -12.04 -24.71 1.74
N TRP A 112 -12.07 -25.05 0.44
CA TRP A 112 -13.16 -25.82 -0.20
C TRP A 112 -13.22 -27.31 0.24
N ARG A 113 -12.61 -27.65 1.38
CA ARG A 113 -12.64 -28.98 2.00
C ARG A 113 -13.69 -29.15 3.12
N TYR A 114 -14.57 -28.17 3.34
CA TYR A 114 -15.78 -28.39 4.12
C TYR A 114 -17.00 -28.14 3.25
N GLY A 115 -17.69 -29.24 2.94
CA GLY A 115 -18.92 -29.26 2.15
C GLY A 115 -20.11 -28.60 2.85
N TRP A 116 -21.28 -28.85 2.26
CA TRP A 116 -22.62 -28.39 2.61
C TRP A 116 -23.08 -27.09 1.91
N TYR A 117 -23.42 -27.23 0.63
CA TYR A 117 -24.83 -27.18 0.22
C TYR A 117 -25.17 -28.49 -0.51
#